data_AF-A0A2G1DE67-F1
#
_entry.id   AF-A0A2G1DE67-F1
#
_cell.length_a   1.000
_cell.length_b   1.000
_cell.length_c   1.000
_cell.angle_alpha   90.00
_cell.angle_beta   90.00
_cell.angle_gamma   90.00
#
_symmetry.space_group_name_H-M   'P 1'
#
loop_
_entity.id
_entity.type
_entity.pdbx_description
1 polymer ?
#
loop_
_entity_poly.entity_id
_entity_poly.type
_entity_poly.pdbx_seq_one_letter_code
_entity_poly.pdbx_strand_id
1 'polypeptide(L)'
;GVSAKDVAKVEIPKPLYEKVRVVELIPTITKQDDITQVLEYEAIVEKFYNGVWSKTTDLTPTQEAQLQWYFIKNNDEADKDILTDNPTNDNITINGLKMSVTLEEENIFKIGHAHCFVSNSEEEGYTQTQLARYLEVEDILSSHVSQEEGECIAILNVEEPRQEELAQIRWQIEDTQREIYNGKETIIHNLKEEKVYEINFLAYIEGKIQDGAN
;
A
#
# COMPACT_ATOMS: atom_id res chain seq x y z
N GLY A 1 43.40 66.37 -5.57
CA GLY A 1 42.49 65.32 -5.07
C GLY A 1 41.52 64.99 -6.18
N VAL A 2 41.39 63.72 -6.54
CA VAL A 2 40.43 63.28 -7.57
C VAL A 2 39.30 62.59 -6.81
N SER A 3 38.16 63.26 -6.72
CA SER A 3 36.96 62.73 -6.08
C SER A 3 36.35 61.70 -7.02
N ALA A 4 36.41 60.41 -6.66
CA ALA A 4 35.72 59.36 -7.37
C ALA A 4 34.20 59.63 -7.30
N LYS A 5 33.53 59.66 -8.46
CA LYS A 5 32.06 59.64 -8.51
C LYS A 5 31.60 58.29 -8.00
N ASP A 6 30.75 58.28 -6.97
CA ASP A 6 30.06 57.08 -6.53
C ASP A 6 29.23 56.53 -7.68
N VAL A 7 29.62 55.35 -8.15
CA VAL A 7 28.87 54.59 -9.16
C VAL A 7 27.67 53.98 -8.43
N ALA A 8 26.46 54.35 -8.85
CA ALA A 8 25.24 53.76 -8.32
C ALA A 8 25.31 52.24 -8.44
N LYS A 9 25.27 51.56 -7.30
CA LYS A 9 25.32 50.10 -7.22
C LYS A 9 24.01 49.59 -7.84
N VAL A 10 24.09 48.99 -9.03
CA VAL A 10 22.95 48.28 -9.63
C VAL A 10 22.62 47.13 -8.69
N GLU A 11 21.42 47.15 -8.08
CA GLU A 11 20.90 45.97 -7.39
C GLU A 11 20.69 44.88 -8.43
N ILE A 12 21.63 43.94 -8.49
CA ILE A 12 21.42 42.68 -9.18
C ILE A 12 20.52 41.87 -8.24
N PRO A 13 19.23 41.64 -8.56
CA PRO A 13 18.41 40.78 -7.72
C PRO A 13 19.12 39.43 -7.64
N LYS A 14 19.50 39.03 -6.42
CA LYS A 14 20.06 37.70 -6.20
C LYS A 14 19.06 36.69 -6.78
N PRO A 15 19.51 35.62 -7.46
CA PRO A 15 18.59 34.57 -7.88
C PRO A 15 17.87 34.07 -6.63
N LEU A 16 16.56 34.36 -6.54
CA LEU A 16 15.70 33.70 -5.57
C LEU A 16 15.60 32.26 -6.04
N TYR A 17 16.44 31.39 -5.51
CA TYR A 17 16.11 29.97 -5.49
C TYR A 17 14.89 29.87 -4.58
N GLU A 18 13.71 29.91 -5.19
CA GLU A 18 12.45 29.80 -4.47
C GLU A 18 12.39 28.39 -3.86
N LYS A 19 12.82 28.28 -2.60
CA LYS A 19 12.87 27.00 -1.91
C LYS A 19 11.44 26.51 -1.68
N VAL A 20 11.22 25.23 -1.94
CA VAL A 20 9.98 24.52 -1.64
C VAL A 20 10.31 23.41 -0.65
N ARG A 21 9.37 23.13 0.25
CA ARG A 21 9.43 21.97 1.14
C ARG A 21 8.04 21.34 1.25
N VAL A 22 8.02 20.04 1.52
CA VAL A 22 6.79 19.28 1.75
C VAL A 22 6.61 19.13 3.25
N VAL A 23 5.43 19.50 3.75
CA VAL A 23 5.12 19.48 5.18
C VAL A 23 4.32 18.24 5.54
N GLU A 24 3.43 17.81 4.65
CA GLU A 24 2.48 16.73 4.93
C GLU A 24 1.95 16.15 3.61
N LEU A 25 1.53 14.89 3.66
CA LEU A 25 0.72 14.26 2.62
C LEU A 25 -0.66 13.93 3.15
N ILE A 26 -1.69 14.27 2.38
CA ILE A 26 -3.08 13.95 2.70
C ILE A 26 -3.55 12.87 1.71
N PRO A 27 -3.84 11.65 2.18
CA PRO A 27 -4.47 10.64 1.35
C PRO A 27 -5.98 10.91 1.26
N THR A 28 -6.57 10.67 0.10
CA THR A 28 -8.02 10.77 -0.09
C THR A 28 -8.76 9.63 0.62
N ILE A 29 -8.13 8.46 0.69
CA ILE A 29 -8.60 7.29 1.44
C ILE A 29 -7.48 6.70 2.29
N THR A 30 -7.80 6.30 3.51
CA THR A 30 -6.86 5.65 4.44
C THR A 30 -6.94 4.13 4.40
N LYS A 31 -7.99 3.58 3.78
CA LYS A 31 -8.18 2.15 3.53
C LYS A 31 -8.90 1.96 2.19
N GLN A 32 -8.38 1.09 1.34
CA GLN A 32 -9.09 0.60 0.16
C GLN A 32 -10.07 -0.49 0.56
N ASP A 33 -11.28 -0.41 0.00
CA ASP A 33 -12.27 -1.47 0.07
C ASP A 33 -12.16 -2.42 -1.13
N ASP A 34 -11.61 -1.95 -2.25
CA ASP A 34 -11.50 -2.69 -3.51
C ASP A 34 -10.19 -2.34 -4.23
N ILE A 35 -9.57 -3.32 -4.89
CA ILE A 35 -8.26 -3.18 -5.56
C ILE A 35 -8.29 -2.18 -6.72
N THR A 36 -9.45 -1.96 -7.34
CA THR A 36 -9.63 -1.03 -8.46
C THR A 36 -9.75 0.44 -8.02
N GLN A 37 -9.87 0.70 -6.72
CA GLN A 37 -9.92 2.08 -6.20
C GLN A 37 -8.57 2.77 -6.41
N VAL A 38 -8.59 3.92 -7.07
CA VAL A 38 -7.40 4.77 -7.23
C VAL A 38 -7.03 5.39 -5.89
N LEU A 39 -5.78 5.22 -5.49
CA LEU A 39 -5.19 5.90 -4.34
C LEU A 39 -4.76 7.29 -4.76
N GLU A 40 -5.25 8.34 -4.10
CA GLU A 40 -4.87 9.71 -4.40
C GLU A 40 -4.24 10.39 -3.18
N TYR A 41 -3.08 11.00 -3.39
CA TYR A 41 -2.30 11.71 -2.38
C TYR A 41 -2.07 13.15 -2.80
N GLU A 42 -2.29 14.09 -1.88
CA GLU A 42 -2.04 15.52 -2.08
C GLU A 42 -0.95 16.03 -1.14
N ALA A 43 0.07 16.68 -1.70
CA ALA A 43 1.15 17.28 -0.94
C ALA A 43 0.78 18.68 -0.44
N ILE A 44 0.91 18.88 0.87
CA ILE A 44 0.88 20.19 1.48
C ILE A 44 2.30 20.73 1.50
N VAL A 45 2.52 21.80 0.74
CA VAL A 45 3.84 22.40 0.56
C VAL A 45 3.91 23.81 1.12
N GLU A 46 5.12 24.22 1.45
CA GLU A 46 5.44 25.60 1.75
C GLU A 46 6.48 26.14 0.78
N LYS A 47 6.32 27.41 0.41
CA LYS A 47 7.27 28.16 -0.41
C LYS A 47 7.97 29.20 0.45
N PHE A 48 9.28 29.30 0.32
CA PHE A 48 10.08 30.31 0.99
C PHE A 48 10.09 31.61 0.17
N TYR A 49 9.54 32.68 0.72
CA TYR A 49 9.51 33.99 0.09
C TYR A 49 9.68 35.09 1.14
N ASN A 50 10.48 36.11 0.83
CA ASN A 50 10.76 37.25 1.72
C ASN A 50 11.17 36.89 3.16
N GLY A 51 11.91 35.80 3.33
CA GLY A 51 12.41 35.36 4.64
C GLY A 51 11.44 34.49 5.44
N VAL A 52 10.29 34.14 4.88
CA VAL A 52 9.22 33.40 5.57
C VAL A 52 8.78 32.20 4.73
N TRP A 53 8.49 31.09 5.40
CA TRP A 53 7.80 29.95 4.81
C TRP A 53 6.30 30.15 4.87
N SER A 54 5.60 29.89 3.76
CA SER A 54 4.14 30.02 3.73
C SER A 54 3.54 28.89 2.91
N LYS A 55 2.45 28.31 3.44
CA LYS A 55 1.67 27.29 2.75
C LYS A 55 1.16 27.84 1.43
N THR A 56 1.28 27.06 0.36
CA THR A 56 0.81 27.45 -0.97
C THR A 56 0.43 26.21 -1.77
N THR A 57 -0.47 26.40 -2.72
CA THR A 57 -0.73 25.44 -3.81
C THR A 57 -0.27 25.99 -5.17
N ASP A 58 0.18 27.25 -5.20
CA ASP A 58 0.65 27.95 -6.40
C ASP A 58 2.17 27.79 -6.51
N LEU A 59 2.57 26.73 -7.22
CA LEU A 59 3.95 26.45 -7.58
C LEU A 59 4.15 26.70 -9.07
N THR A 60 5.31 27.26 -9.43
CA THR A 60 5.74 27.30 -10.84
C THR A 60 6.10 25.89 -11.33
N PRO A 61 6.10 25.62 -12.65
CA PRO A 61 6.51 24.31 -13.17
C PRO A 61 7.92 23.88 -12.72
N THR A 62 8.85 24.84 -12.54
CA THR A 62 10.19 24.56 -12.03
C THR A 62 10.21 24.19 -10.54
N GLN A 63 9.22 24.64 -9.77
CA GLN A 63 9.03 24.27 -8.37
C GLN A 63 8.36 22.92 -8.23
N GLU A 64 7.34 22.65 -9.03
CA GLU A 64 6.70 21.33 -9.06
C GLU A 64 7.68 20.24 -9.47
N ALA A 65 8.55 20.52 -10.44
CA ALA A 65 9.60 19.58 -10.87
C ALA A 65 10.67 19.27 -9.79
N GLN A 66 10.69 19.99 -8.66
CA GLN A 66 11.57 19.68 -7.54
C GLN A 66 10.98 18.62 -6.60
N LEU A 67 9.67 18.38 -6.67
CA LEU A 67 8.99 17.37 -5.87
C LEU A 67 9.32 15.99 -6.40
N GLN A 68 9.76 15.12 -5.49
CA GLN A 68 10.04 13.72 -5.76
C GLN A 68 9.01 12.89 -5.03
N TRP A 69 8.24 12.12 -5.80
CA TRP A 69 7.19 11.25 -5.30
C TRP A 69 7.64 9.81 -5.37
N TYR A 70 7.35 9.08 -4.30
CA TYR A 70 7.56 7.64 -4.24
C TYR A 70 6.33 6.98 -3.62
N PHE A 71 5.99 5.81 -4.16
CA PHE A 71 4.99 4.93 -3.59
C PHE A 71 5.58 3.53 -3.48
N ILE A 72 5.48 2.96 -2.29
CA ILE A 72 6.06 1.66 -1.95
C ILE A 72 4.98 0.82 -1.30
N LYS A 73 5.03 -0.49 -1.50
CA LYS A 73 4.12 -1.44 -0.86
C LYS A 73 4.91 -2.48 -0.08
N ASN A 74 4.52 -2.73 1.15
CA ASN A 74 5.13 -3.77 1.97
C ASN A 74 4.13 -4.27 3.04
N ASN A 75 4.64 -5.14 3.93
CA ASN A 75 3.91 -5.68 5.06
C ASN A 75 4.40 -5.15 6.41
N ASP A 76 5.10 -4.01 6.45
CA ASP A 76 5.60 -3.42 7.70
C ASP A 76 5.16 -1.97 7.83
N GLU A 77 4.26 -1.70 8.78
CA GLU A 77 3.76 -0.33 9.03
C GLU A 77 4.87 0.62 9.50
N ALA A 78 5.96 0.09 10.06
CA ALA A 78 7.08 0.87 10.56
C ALA A 78 8.14 1.13 9.50
N ASP A 79 8.11 0.42 8.37
CA ASP A 79 9.10 0.58 7.32
C ASP A 79 8.85 1.88 6.54
N LYS A 80 9.91 2.69 6.44
CA LYS A 80 9.91 3.98 5.76
C LYS A 80 11.12 4.11 4.84
N ASP A 81 11.86 3.03 4.62
CA ASP A 81 13.10 3.07 3.86
C ASP A 81 12.82 3.07 2.35
N ILE A 82 12.77 4.27 1.79
CA ILE A 82 12.58 4.46 0.36
C ILE A 82 13.76 4.01 -0.51
N LEU A 83 14.96 3.80 0.06
CA LEU A 83 16.18 3.55 -0.70
C LEU A 83 16.45 2.07 -0.94
N THR A 84 16.04 1.22 0.00
CA THR A 84 16.17 -0.24 -0.12
C THR A 84 14.99 -0.88 -0.83
N ASP A 85 13.87 -0.17 -0.86
CA ASP A 85 12.64 -0.68 -1.43
C ASP A 85 12.60 -0.57 -2.95
N ASN A 86 12.13 -1.63 -3.59
CA ASN A 86 12.01 -1.66 -5.04
C ASN A 86 10.80 -0.83 -5.48
N PRO A 87 10.91 -0.11 -6.62
CA PRO A 87 9.76 0.55 -7.21
C PRO A 87 8.69 -0.49 -7.53
N THR A 88 7.43 -0.15 -7.26
CA THR A 88 6.30 -1.00 -7.63
C THR A 88 6.03 -0.94 -9.14
N ASN A 89 5.45 -2.01 -9.68
CA ASN A 89 4.92 -2.06 -11.04
C ASN A 89 3.52 -1.42 -11.17
N ASP A 90 2.98 -0.85 -10.08
CA ASP A 90 1.70 -0.12 -10.09
C ASP A 90 1.72 1.04 -11.09
N ASN A 91 0.54 1.41 -11.59
CA ASN A 91 0.40 2.57 -12.45
C ASN A 91 0.35 3.84 -11.61
N ILE A 92 1.46 4.59 -11.60
CA ILE A 92 1.63 5.84 -10.86
C ILE A 92 1.57 7.02 -11.83
N THR A 93 0.65 7.95 -11.59
CA THR A 93 0.56 9.23 -12.29
C THR A 93 0.84 10.37 -11.32
N ILE A 94 1.79 11.24 -11.67
CA ILE A 94 2.13 12.43 -10.87
C ILE A 94 1.71 13.67 -11.65
N ASN A 95 0.97 14.55 -10.97
CA ASN A 95 0.54 15.84 -11.51
C ASN A 95 0.81 16.94 -10.46
N GLY A 96 2.03 17.45 -10.46
CA GLY A 96 2.49 18.49 -9.53
C GLY A 96 2.38 18.06 -8.07
N LEU A 97 1.41 18.65 -7.36
CA LEU A 97 1.13 18.39 -5.94
C LEU A 97 0.33 17.11 -5.69
N LYS A 98 -0.04 16.37 -6.73
CA LYS A 98 -0.85 15.16 -6.60
C LYS A 98 -0.16 13.94 -7.18
N MET A 99 -0.32 12.82 -6.50
CA MET A 99 0.05 11.50 -6.98
C MET A 99 -1.19 10.59 -6.94
N SER A 100 -1.47 9.93 -8.06
CA SER A 100 -2.49 8.91 -8.18
C SER A 100 -1.81 7.57 -8.42
N VAL A 101 -2.23 6.53 -7.71
CA VAL A 101 -1.71 5.16 -7.83
C VAL A 101 -2.86 4.20 -8.08
N THR A 102 -2.75 3.40 -9.14
CA THR A 102 -3.63 2.26 -9.40
C THR A 102 -2.84 0.99 -9.18
N LEU A 103 -3.30 0.16 -8.24
CA LEU A 103 -2.61 -1.07 -7.87
C LEU A 103 -2.72 -2.13 -8.96
N GLU A 104 -1.71 -2.98 -9.05
CA GLU A 104 -1.82 -4.26 -9.76
C GLU A 104 -2.91 -5.15 -9.13
N GLU A 105 -3.62 -5.88 -9.97
CA GLU A 105 -4.75 -6.73 -9.56
C GLU A 105 -4.33 -7.84 -8.57
N GLU A 106 -3.09 -8.31 -8.67
CA GLU A 106 -2.51 -9.40 -7.85
C GLU A 106 -1.76 -8.89 -6.60
N ASN A 107 -2.02 -7.66 -6.15
CA ASN A 107 -1.33 -7.09 -4.98
C ASN A 107 -1.54 -7.95 -3.71
N ILE A 108 -0.46 -8.41 -3.09
CA ILE A 108 -0.50 -9.17 -1.82
C ILE A 108 -0.06 -8.34 -0.59
N PHE A 109 0.39 -7.10 -0.80
CA PHE A 109 0.92 -6.24 0.27
C PHE A 109 -0.17 -5.49 1.02
N LYS A 110 -0.03 -5.39 2.35
CA LYS A 110 -1.08 -4.81 3.21
C LYS A 110 -1.01 -3.29 3.34
N ILE A 111 0.15 -2.66 3.16
CA ILE A 111 0.32 -1.20 3.33
C ILE A 111 0.96 -0.58 2.09
N GLY A 112 0.43 0.58 1.70
CA GLY A 112 1.02 1.49 0.74
C GLY A 112 1.59 2.71 1.45
N HIS A 113 2.85 3.00 1.20
CA HIS A 113 3.62 4.10 1.78
C HIS A 113 3.82 5.15 0.71
N ALA A 114 3.23 6.32 0.90
CA ALA A 114 3.39 7.46 0.00
C ALA A 114 4.38 8.45 0.61
N HIS A 115 5.37 8.85 -0.19
CA HIS A 115 6.39 9.81 0.17
C HIS A 115 6.42 10.94 -0.86
N CYS A 116 6.65 12.16 -0.38
CA CYS A 116 6.93 13.31 -1.23
C CYS A 116 7.96 14.20 -0.56
N PHE A 117 9.06 14.50 -1.24
CA PHE A 117 10.12 15.34 -0.68
C PHE A 117 10.81 16.17 -1.75
N VAL A 118 11.70 17.06 -1.31
CA VAL A 118 12.59 17.85 -2.18
C VAL A 118 14.02 17.54 -1.75
N SER A 119 14.94 17.22 -2.67
CA SER A 119 16.29 16.72 -2.33
C SER A 119 17.13 17.64 -1.43
N ASN A 120 16.77 18.92 -1.31
CA ASN A 120 17.47 19.90 -0.48
C ASN A 120 16.64 20.32 0.76
N SER A 121 15.67 19.52 1.16
CA SER A 121 14.81 19.72 2.33
C SER A 121 15.03 18.59 3.34
N GLU A 122 15.10 18.94 4.62
CA GLU A 122 15.04 17.97 5.73
C GLU A 122 13.60 17.56 6.06
N GLU A 123 12.60 18.33 5.58
CA GLU A 123 11.18 17.99 5.70
C GLU A 123 10.73 17.17 4.49
N GLU A 124 9.98 16.11 4.79
CA GLU A 124 9.34 15.21 3.84
C GLU A 124 7.88 14.98 4.25
N GLY A 125 7.00 14.87 3.26
CA GLY A 125 5.64 14.42 3.45
C GLY A 125 5.58 12.90 3.41
N TYR A 126 4.88 12.31 4.37
CA TYR A 126 4.68 10.87 4.48
C TYR A 126 3.25 10.56 4.90
N THR A 127 2.66 9.53 4.29
CA THR A 127 1.39 8.97 4.75
C THR A 127 1.23 7.52 4.30
N GLN A 128 0.27 6.82 4.90
CA GLN A 128 0.00 5.40 4.65
C GLN A 128 -1.45 5.17 4.29
N THR A 129 -1.67 4.15 3.46
CA THR A 129 -3.00 3.63 3.15
C THR A 129 -3.01 2.11 3.34
N GLN A 130 -4.04 1.58 4.00
CA GLN A 130 -4.28 0.14 4.02
C GLN A 130 -4.77 -0.32 2.65
N LEU A 131 -4.04 -1.25 2.06
CA LEU A 131 -4.32 -1.71 0.70
C LEU A 131 -5.32 -2.87 0.69
N ALA A 132 -6.10 -2.93 -0.38
CA ALA A 132 -6.81 -4.14 -0.75
C ALA A 132 -5.81 -5.18 -1.26
N ARG A 133 -6.07 -6.45 -0.95
CA ARG A 133 -5.19 -7.56 -1.33
C ARG A 133 -5.93 -8.56 -2.20
N TYR A 134 -5.23 -9.10 -3.19
CA TYR A 134 -5.63 -10.29 -3.89
C TYR A 134 -5.44 -11.49 -2.95
N LEU A 135 -6.56 -12.13 -2.60
CA LEU A 135 -6.58 -13.32 -1.78
C LEU A 135 -6.82 -14.56 -2.63
N GLU A 136 -6.06 -15.60 -2.31
CA GLU A 136 -6.15 -16.95 -2.85
C GLU A 136 -5.73 -17.97 -1.78
N VAL A 137 -6.26 -19.18 -1.86
CA VAL A 137 -5.77 -20.32 -1.06
C VAL A 137 -4.77 -21.07 -1.93
N GLU A 138 -3.48 -20.97 -1.60
CA GLU A 138 -2.40 -21.59 -2.39
C GLU A 138 -2.30 -23.10 -2.17
N ASP A 139 -2.57 -23.54 -0.94
CA ASP A 139 -2.38 -24.93 -0.55
C ASP A 139 -3.25 -25.29 0.67
N ILE A 140 -3.40 -26.60 0.92
CA ILE A 140 -3.97 -27.14 2.15
C ILE A 140 -2.97 -28.08 2.80
N LEU A 141 -2.59 -27.75 4.04
CA LEU A 141 -1.86 -28.69 4.88
C LEU A 141 -2.83 -29.54 5.68
N SER A 142 -2.87 -30.83 5.36
CA SER A 142 -3.65 -31.83 6.12
C SER A 142 -2.77 -32.62 7.08
N SER A 143 -3.25 -32.83 8.31
CA SER A 143 -2.61 -33.69 9.30
C SER A 143 -3.64 -34.49 10.10
N HIS A 144 -3.22 -35.55 10.77
CA HIS A 144 -4.07 -36.29 11.71
C HIS A 144 -3.80 -35.85 13.13
N VAL A 145 -4.81 -35.27 13.79
CA VAL A 145 -4.78 -34.96 15.22
C VAL A 145 -5.22 -36.15 16.07
N SER A 146 -6.03 -37.06 15.51
CA SER A 146 -6.35 -38.36 16.12
C SER A 146 -6.69 -39.41 15.05
N GLN A 147 -7.10 -40.61 15.49
CA GLN A 147 -7.61 -41.65 14.58
C GLN A 147 -8.94 -41.26 13.92
N GLU A 148 -9.67 -40.31 14.49
CA GLU A 148 -11.02 -39.94 14.06
C GLU A 148 -11.09 -38.51 13.56
N GLU A 149 -10.07 -37.69 13.82
CA GLU A 149 -10.05 -36.27 13.50
C GLU A 149 -8.84 -35.93 12.62
N GLY A 150 -9.13 -35.24 11.52
CA GLY A 150 -8.13 -34.58 10.68
C GLY A 150 -8.13 -33.08 10.96
N GLU A 151 -6.94 -32.49 10.93
CA GLU A 151 -6.73 -31.06 10.94
C GLU A 151 -6.34 -30.62 9.52
N CYS A 152 -7.01 -29.58 9.01
CA CYS A 152 -6.67 -28.98 7.72
C CYS A 152 -6.41 -27.49 7.93
N ILE A 153 -5.33 -27.00 7.34
CA ILE A 153 -4.92 -25.60 7.41
C ILE A 153 -4.88 -25.05 5.98
N ALA A 154 -5.71 -24.04 5.71
CA ALA A 154 -5.66 -23.30 4.45
C ALA A 154 -4.45 -22.37 4.47
N ILE A 155 -3.55 -22.51 3.49
CA ILE A 155 -2.39 -21.63 3.32
C ILE A 155 -2.78 -20.55 2.31
N LEU A 156 -2.72 -19.29 2.74
CA LEU A 156 -3.05 -18.15 1.88
C LEU A 156 -1.79 -17.59 1.22
N ASN A 157 -1.97 -16.95 0.07
CA ASN A 157 -0.93 -16.20 -0.65
C ASN A 157 -0.49 -14.89 0.04
N VAL A 158 -1.06 -14.60 1.21
CA VAL A 158 -0.76 -13.40 2.00
C VAL A 158 -0.28 -13.78 3.39
N GLU A 159 0.70 -13.03 3.88
CA GLU A 159 1.12 -13.11 5.27
C GLU A 159 0.17 -12.31 6.16
N GLU A 160 -0.06 -12.82 7.38
CA GLU A 160 -0.87 -12.16 8.42
C GLU A 160 -2.23 -11.66 7.89
N PRO A 161 -3.13 -12.57 7.47
CA PRO A 161 -4.44 -12.19 6.96
C PRO A 161 -5.26 -11.45 8.02
N ARG A 162 -5.99 -10.42 7.59
CA ARG A 162 -6.90 -9.65 8.43
C ARG A 162 -8.16 -10.46 8.70
N GLN A 163 -8.90 -10.11 9.75
CA GLN A 163 -10.13 -10.84 10.12
C GLN A 163 -11.19 -10.81 9.02
N GLU A 164 -11.33 -9.67 8.32
CA GLU A 164 -12.23 -9.53 7.18
C GLU A 164 -11.82 -10.35 5.94
N GLU A 165 -10.53 -10.68 5.82
CA GLU A 165 -10.00 -11.51 4.73
C GLU A 165 -10.17 -12.99 5.07
N LEU A 166 -9.85 -13.38 6.30
CA LEU A 166 -10.14 -14.70 6.83
C LEU A 166 -11.62 -15.04 6.68
N ALA A 167 -12.52 -14.09 6.97
CA ALA A 167 -13.97 -14.24 6.83
C ALA A 167 -14.43 -14.64 5.43
N GLN A 168 -13.60 -14.50 4.40
CA GLN A 168 -13.89 -14.91 3.02
C GLN A 168 -13.56 -16.38 2.75
N ILE A 169 -12.76 -17.04 3.61
CA ILE A 169 -12.42 -18.46 3.45
C ILE A 169 -13.70 -19.30 3.56
N ARG A 170 -13.86 -20.23 2.61
CA ARG A 170 -14.92 -21.23 2.56
C ARG A 170 -14.29 -22.62 2.48
N TRP A 171 -14.94 -23.57 3.13
CA TRP A 171 -14.54 -24.97 3.13
C TRP A 171 -15.62 -25.86 2.54
N GLN A 172 -15.20 -26.78 1.68
CA GLN A 172 -15.99 -27.88 1.15
C GLN A 172 -15.31 -29.19 1.54
N ILE A 173 -16.13 -30.17 1.92
CA ILE A 173 -15.71 -31.54 2.23
C ILE A 173 -16.63 -32.44 1.43
N GLU A 174 -16.06 -33.29 0.57
CA GLU A 174 -16.84 -34.19 -0.31
C GLU A 174 -17.98 -33.45 -1.05
N ASP A 175 -17.61 -32.38 -1.77
CA ASP A 175 -18.52 -31.50 -2.52
C ASP A 175 -19.61 -30.79 -1.69
N THR A 176 -19.56 -30.90 -0.37
CA THR A 176 -20.54 -30.31 0.53
C THR A 176 -19.92 -29.12 1.27
N GLN A 177 -20.53 -27.94 1.12
CA GLN A 177 -20.09 -26.76 1.84
C GLN A 177 -20.34 -26.92 3.35
N ARG A 178 -19.31 -26.61 4.15
CA ARG A 178 -19.36 -26.74 5.61
C ARG A 178 -19.34 -25.36 6.25
N GLU A 179 -20.51 -24.75 6.41
CA GLU A 179 -20.65 -23.38 6.94
C GLU A 179 -20.00 -23.17 8.31
N ILE A 180 -19.95 -24.23 9.14
CA ILE A 180 -19.31 -24.23 10.46
C ILE A 180 -17.80 -23.93 10.41
N TYR A 181 -17.20 -24.02 9.23
CA TYR A 181 -15.79 -23.79 8.97
C TYR A 181 -15.52 -22.48 8.23
N ASN A 182 -16.56 -21.75 7.79
CA ASN A 182 -16.39 -20.46 7.13
C ASN A 182 -15.60 -19.51 8.03
N GLY A 183 -14.67 -18.77 7.43
CA GLY A 183 -13.84 -17.83 8.16
C GLY A 183 -12.64 -18.42 8.90
N LYS A 184 -12.48 -19.75 8.88
CA LYS A 184 -11.41 -20.44 9.61
C LYS A 184 -10.26 -20.80 8.69
N GLU A 185 -9.06 -20.36 9.08
CA GLU A 185 -7.80 -20.79 8.49
C GLU A 185 -7.50 -22.27 8.83
N THR A 186 -7.78 -22.68 10.08
CA THR A 186 -7.61 -24.06 10.54
C THR A 186 -8.95 -24.70 10.91
N ILE A 187 -9.19 -25.91 10.41
CA ILE A 187 -10.38 -26.70 10.73
C ILE A 187 -9.99 -28.04 11.33
N ILE A 188 -10.83 -28.55 12.23
CA ILE A 188 -10.76 -29.92 12.73
C ILE A 188 -12.06 -30.61 12.31
N HIS A 189 -11.93 -31.72 11.59
CA HIS A 189 -13.05 -32.45 11.01
C HIS A 189 -13.02 -33.93 11.39
N ASN A 190 -14.19 -34.47 11.72
CA ASN A 190 -14.34 -35.88 12.06
C ASN A 190 -14.41 -36.73 10.80
N LEU A 191 -13.31 -37.44 10.52
CA LEU A 191 -13.13 -38.26 9.32
C LEU A 191 -14.12 -39.43 9.24
N LYS A 192 -14.73 -39.84 10.35
CA LYS A 192 -15.74 -40.93 10.35
C LYS A 192 -17.11 -40.49 9.81
N GLU A 193 -17.38 -39.18 9.78
CA GLU A 193 -18.62 -38.66 9.19
C GLU A 193 -18.64 -38.92 7.68
N GLU A 194 -17.46 -38.92 7.07
CA GLU A 194 -17.28 -39.13 5.64
C GLU A 194 -17.20 -40.62 5.33
N LYS A 195 -18.13 -41.10 4.49
CA LYS A 195 -18.27 -42.52 4.14
C LYS A 195 -17.40 -42.91 2.94
N VAL A 196 -16.19 -42.37 2.88
CA VAL A 196 -15.26 -42.51 1.77
C VAL A 196 -13.86 -42.93 2.27
N TYR A 197 -13.03 -43.46 1.37
CA TYR A 197 -11.68 -43.92 1.69
C TYR A 197 -10.64 -42.80 1.69
N GLU A 198 -10.87 -41.79 0.85
CA GLU A 198 -10.05 -40.60 0.70
C GLU A 198 -11.01 -39.43 0.74
N ILE A 199 -10.77 -38.48 1.65
CA ILE A 199 -11.64 -37.33 1.90
C ILE A 199 -10.99 -36.13 1.22
N ASN A 200 -11.73 -35.50 0.31
CA ASN A 200 -11.32 -34.31 -0.39
C ASN A 200 -11.73 -33.09 0.42
N PHE A 201 -10.73 -32.30 0.80
CA PHE A 201 -10.91 -31.01 1.45
C PHE A 201 -10.63 -29.93 0.42
N LEU A 202 -11.59 -29.04 0.20
CA LEU A 202 -11.44 -27.90 -0.69
C LEU A 202 -11.57 -26.62 0.12
N ALA A 203 -10.55 -25.77 0.06
CA ALA A 203 -10.56 -24.44 0.65
C ALA A 203 -10.40 -23.39 -0.45
N TYR A 204 -11.22 -22.35 -0.39
CA TYR A 204 -11.24 -21.30 -1.41
C TYR A 204 -11.72 -19.97 -0.83
N ILE A 205 -11.46 -18.88 -1.55
CA ILE A 205 -12.00 -17.56 -1.25
C ILE A 205 -13.40 -17.43 -1.83
N GLU A 206 -14.37 -16.92 -1.06
CA GLU A 206 -15.75 -16.74 -1.50
C GLU A 206 -15.86 -16.11 -2.90
N GLY A 207 -16.63 -16.75 -3.78
CA GLY A 207 -16.77 -16.34 -5.18
C GLY A 207 -15.67 -16.85 -6.13
N LYS A 208 -14.61 -17.48 -5.61
CA LYS A 208 -13.46 -18.00 -6.36
C LYS A 208 -13.20 -19.50 -6.14
N ILE A 209 -14.24 -20.34 -6.27
CA ILE A 209 -14.11 -21.81 -6.10
C ILE A 209 -13.06 -22.42 -7.05
N GLN A 210 -12.95 -21.86 -8.25
CA GLN A 210 -12.01 -22.33 -9.28
C GLN A 210 -10.53 -22.10 -8.92
N ASP A 211 -10.27 -21.19 -7.99
CA ASP A 211 -8.94 -20.83 -7.48
C ASP A 211 -8.72 -21.46 -6.08
N GLY A 212 -9.42 -22.57 -5.79
CA GLY A 212 -9.33 -23.29 -4.53
C GLY A 212 -8.26 -24.37 -4.55
N ALA A 213 -7.66 -24.62 -3.38
CA ALA A 213 -6.73 -25.72 -3.16
C ALA A 213 -7.47 -26.98 -2.69
N ASN A 214 -6.99 -28.16 -3.10
CA ASN A 214 -7.51 -29.49 -2.76
C ASN A 214 -6.43 -30.39 -2.18
#